data_AF-A0A023FWB0-F1
#
_entry.id   AF-A0A023FWB0-F1
#
_cell.length_a   1.000
_cell.length_b   1.000
_cell.length_c   1.000
_cell.angle_alpha   90.00
_cell.angle_beta   90.00
_cell.angle_gamma   90.00
#
_symmetry.space_group_name_H-M   'P 1'
#
loop_
_entity.id
_entity.type
_entity.pdbx_description
1 polymer ?
#
loop_
_entity_poly.entity_id
_entity_poly.type
_entity_poly.pdbx_seq_one_letter_code
_entity_poly.pdbx_strand_id
1 'polypeptide(L)'
;MEEGEVYAIETFGSTGKGYVHDDMEVSHYMKNFDAGRVPLRLPRSKALLTVINQNFGTLAFCRRWLDRLGQSKYLMALKDLCDKSIVDPYPPCATRRAATLPTFEHTILLRPTCKEIISRGTDY
;
A
#
# COMPACT_ATOMS: atom_id res chain seq x y z
N MET A 1 -18.75 -9.27 -5.48
CA MET A 1 -19.16 -8.41 -6.59
C MET A 1 -20.64 -8.16 -6.46
N GLU A 2 -20.94 -7.06 -5.80
CA GLU A 2 -22.26 -6.57 -5.47
C GLU A 2 -22.45 -5.18 -6.07
N GLU A 3 -23.71 -4.78 -6.23
CA GLU A 3 -24.04 -3.43 -6.70
C GLU A 3 -23.48 -2.38 -5.75
N GLY A 4 -22.88 -1.32 -6.31
CA GLY A 4 -22.26 -0.22 -5.57
C GLY A 4 -20.78 -0.44 -5.21
N GLU A 5 -20.26 -1.67 -5.34
CA GLU A 5 -18.85 -1.94 -5.08
C GLU A 5 -17.92 -1.37 -6.16
N VAL A 6 -16.68 -1.09 -5.75
CA VAL A 6 -15.60 -0.60 -6.59
C VAL A 6 -14.48 -1.63 -6.59
N TYR A 7 -13.98 -1.98 -7.78
CA TYR A 7 -12.92 -2.96 -7.92
C TYR A 7 -11.74 -2.39 -8.69
N ALA A 8 -10.55 -2.64 -8.18
CA ALA A 8 -9.34 -2.68 -8.98
C ALA A 8 -9.28 -4.04 -9.69
N ILE A 9 -9.30 -4.04 -11.02
CA ILE A 9 -9.13 -5.23 -11.84
C ILE A 9 -7.71 -5.19 -12.41
N GLU A 10 -6.80 -5.87 -11.73
CA GLU A 10 -5.39 -5.98 -12.11
C GLU A 10 -5.04 -7.41 -12.53
N THR A 11 -4.19 -7.53 -13.54
CA THR A 11 -3.69 -8.82 -14.00
C THR A 11 -2.19 -8.77 -14.24
N PHE A 12 -1.49 -9.81 -13.80
CA PHE A 12 -0.05 -9.93 -13.93
C PHE A 12 0.28 -11.14 -14.80
N GLY A 13 0.89 -10.90 -15.95
CA GLY A 13 1.50 -11.96 -16.76
C GLY A 13 2.89 -12.29 -16.22
N SER A 14 3.36 -13.54 -16.34
CA SER A 14 4.74 -13.89 -15.93
C SER A 14 5.40 -14.85 -16.90
N THR A 15 6.66 -14.56 -17.24
CA THR A 15 7.58 -15.53 -17.87
C THR A 15 8.33 -16.39 -16.84
N GLY A 16 8.05 -16.16 -15.55
CA GLY A 16 8.63 -16.89 -14.42
C GLY A 16 7.78 -18.07 -13.97
N LYS A 17 7.65 -18.27 -12.66
CA LYS A 17 6.96 -19.42 -12.07
C LYS A 17 5.47 -19.20 -11.79
N GLY A 18 4.92 -18.03 -12.12
CA GLY A 18 3.51 -17.70 -11.86
C GLY A 18 3.17 -17.43 -10.39
N TYR A 19 4.17 -17.18 -9.53
CA TYR A 19 3.99 -16.70 -8.16
C TYR A 19 5.07 -15.67 -7.83
N VAL A 20 4.78 -14.82 -6.84
CA VAL A 20 5.69 -13.79 -6.32
C VAL A 20 6.12 -14.11 -4.90
N HIS A 21 7.19 -13.48 -4.46
CA HIS A 21 7.70 -13.54 -3.09
C HIS A 21 8.22 -12.17 -2.69
N ASP A 22 8.25 -11.91 -1.40
CA ASP A 22 8.81 -10.68 -0.85
C ASP A 22 10.32 -10.65 -1.10
N ASP A 23 10.80 -9.56 -1.68
CA ASP A 23 12.22 -9.35 -1.94
C ASP A 23 12.60 -7.86 -1.74
N MET A 24 13.89 -7.59 -1.58
CA MET A 24 14.47 -6.25 -1.44
C MET A 24 13.97 -5.44 -0.23
N GLU A 25 14.30 -4.14 -0.20
CA GLU A 25 13.98 -3.26 0.91
C GLU A 25 12.53 -2.74 0.84
N VAL A 26 11.82 -2.84 1.98
CA VAL A 26 10.45 -2.32 2.13
C VAL A 26 10.42 -0.80 1.96
N SER A 27 9.58 -0.33 1.04
CA SER A 27 9.36 1.09 0.79
C SER A 27 7.93 1.55 1.03
N HIS A 28 6.94 0.66 0.91
CA HIS A 28 5.52 0.95 1.05
C HIS A 28 4.99 0.49 2.41
N TYR A 29 4.10 1.29 2.97
CA TYR A 29 3.51 1.08 4.29
C TYR A 29 2.06 1.57 4.26
N MET A 30 1.18 0.95 5.03
CA MET A 30 -0.19 1.42 5.19
C MET A 30 -0.64 1.22 6.62
N LYS A 31 -1.40 2.16 7.17
CA LYS A 31 -1.99 1.95 8.50
C LYS A 31 -3.07 0.88 8.36
N ASN A 32 -3.05 -0.10 9.26
CA ASN A 32 -4.10 -1.11 9.30
C ASN A 32 -5.45 -0.43 9.56
N PHE A 33 -6.43 -0.67 8.68
CA PHE A 33 -7.73 0.01 8.70
C PHE A 33 -8.51 -0.28 9.99
N ASP A 34 -8.42 -1.52 10.47
CA ASP A 34 -9.13 -2.01 11.65
C ASP A 34 -8.33 -1.85 12.94
N ALA A 35 -7.10 -1.30 12.87
CA ALA A 35 -6.29 -1.09 14.05
C ALA A 35 -6.96 -0.10 15.01
N GLY A 36 -7.37 -0.61 16.17
CA GLY A 36 -7.85 0.17 17.28
C GLY A 36 -6.76 1.05 17.91
N ARG A 37 -7.11 1.70 19.02
CA ARG A 37 -6.16 2.57 19.74
C ARG A 37 -5.14 1.74 20.51
N VAL A 38 -3.93 1.62 19.97
CA VAL A 38 -2.81 0.93 20.64
C VAL A 38 -1.97 1.92 21.45
N PRO A 39 -1.75 1.68 22.77
CA PRO A 39 -0.93 2.57 23.60
C PRO A 39 0.56 2.45 23.23
N LEU A 40 1.09 3.50 22.61
CA LEU A 40 2.52 3.62 22.32
C LEU A 40 3.29 4.15 23.54
N ARG A 41 4.46 3.59 23.82
CA ARG A 41 5.36 4.06 24.89
C ARG A 41 6.42 5.04 24.37
N LEU A 42 6.96 4.78 23.19
CA LEU A 42 8.02 5.58 22.59
C LEU A 42 7.48 6.94 22.07
N PRO A 43 8.03 8.09 22.50
CA PRO A 43 7.60 9.40 22.04
C PRO A 43 7.72 9.59 20.52
N ARG A 44 8.80 9.06 19.92
CA ARG A 44 9.01 9.14 18.46
C ARG A 44 7.96 8.34 17.67
N SER A 45 7.56 7.16 18.15
CA SER A 45 6.48 6.38 17.52
C SER A 45 5.14 7.12 17.59
N LYS A 46 4.84 7.79 18.72
CA LYS A 46 3.63 8.62 18.85
C LYS A 46 3.63 9.79 17.87
N ALA A 47 4.77 10.50 17.78
CA ALA A 47 4.92 11.63 16.87
C ALA A 47 4.77 11.17 15.41
N LEU A 48 5.42 10.07 15.02
CA LEU A 48 5.31 9.52 13.68
C LEU A 48 3.89 9.04 13.36
N LEU A 49 3.22 8.34 14.27
CA LEU A 49 1.82 7.92 14.08
C LEU A 49 0.89 9.14 13.93
N THR A 50 1.17 10.23 14.63
CA THR A 50 0.41 11.48 14.49
C THR A 50 0.57 12.06 13.08
N VAL A 51 1.81 12.09 12.56
CA VAL A 51 2.08 12.51 11.17
C VAL A 51 1.36 11.61 10.17
N ILE A 52 1.41 10.29 10.35
CA ILE A 52 0.72 9.33 9.48
C ILE A 52 -0.79 9.57 9.49
N ASN A 53 -1.40 9.71 10.67
CA ASN A 53 -2.84 9.97 10.79
C ASN A 53 -3.25 11.30 10.14
N GLN A 54 -2.43 12.35 10.26
CA GLN A 54 -2.74 13.67 9.72
C GLN A 54 -2.59 13.76 8.19
N ASN A 55 -1.64 13.02 7.61
CA ASN A 55 -1.29 13.16 6.19
C ASN A 55 -1.82 12.03 5.31
N PHE A 56 -1.97 10.81 5.85
CA PHE A 56 -2.33 9.62 5.07
C PHE A 56 -3.58 8.94 5.61
N GLY A 57 -3.84 9.00 6.92
CA GLY A 57 -4.94 8.28 7.54
C GLY A 57 -4.74 6.76 7.39
N THR A 58 -5.58 6.14 6.57
CA THR A 58 -5.51 4.73 6.18
C THR A 58 -5.00 4.50 4.76
N LEU A 59 -4.66 5.56 4.02
CA LEU A 59 -4.05 5.44 2.70
C LEU A 59 -2.60 4.97 2.83
N ALA A 60 -2.12 4.24 1.82
CA ALA A 60 -0.74 3.82 1.73
C ALA A 60 0.20 5.03 1.59
N PHE A 61 1.42 4.90 2.10
CA PHE A 61 2.48 5.89 2.01
C PHE A 61 3.84 5.22 1.80
N CYS A 62 4.86 6.03 1.49
CA CYS A 62 6.24 5.54 1.36
C CYS A 62 7.22 6.41 2.15
N ARG A 63 8.43 5.87 2.40
CA ARG A 63 9.50 6.58 3.13
C ARG A 63 9.81 7.97 2.55
N ARG A 64 9.85 8.08 1.22
CA ARG A 64 10.08 9.35 0.51
C ARG A 64 9.02 10.42 0.79
N TRP A 65 7.82 10.04 1.21
CA TRP A 65 6.77 11.01 1.59
C TRP A 65 6.99 11.52 3.00
N LEU A 66 7.44 10.66 3.92
CA LEU A 66 7.87 11.09 5.25
C LEU A 66 9.07 12.03 5.17
N ASP A 67 10.04 11.74 4.30
CA ASP A 67 11.20 12.61 4.07
C ASP A 67 10.77 14.00 3.59
N ARG A 68 9.80 14.07 2.66
CA ARG A 68 9.24 15.34 2.16
C ARG A 68 8.48 16.13 3.21
N LEU A 69 7.92 15.46 4.22
CA LEU A 69 7.30 16.08 5.39
C LEU A 69 8.34 16.50 6.46
N GLY A 70 9.64 16.42 6.14
CA GLY A 70 10.73 16.78 7.05
C GLY A 70 10.97 15.77 8.17
N GLN A 71 10.35 14.58 8.12
CA GLN A 71 10.64 13.53 9.09
C GLN A 71 12.04 12.99 8.85
N SER A 72 12.80 12.80 9.94
CA SER A 72 14.14 12.22 9.88
C SER A 72 14.34 11.21 11.01
N LYS A 73 15.29 10.27 10.84
CA LYS A 73 15.61 9.24 11.84
C LYS A 73 14.38 8.46 12.35
N TYR A 74 13.39 8.27 11.47
CA TYR A 74 12.09 7.68 11.82
C TYR A 74 12.05 6.15 11.64
N LEU A 75 13.06 5.51 11.06
CA LEU A 75 13.04 4.08 10.73
C LEU A 75 12.76 3.18 11.94
N MET A 76 13.35 3.46 13.10
CA MET A 76 13.05 2.70 14.33
C MET A 76 11.62 2.91 14.82
N ALA A 77 11.11 4.13 14.70
CA ALA A 77 9.72 4.44 15.06
C ALA A 77 8.74 3.75 14.10
N LEU A 78 9.06 3.70 12.80
CA LEU A 78 8.27 3.01 11.80
C LEU A 78 8.26 1.50 12.06
N LYS A 79 9.42 0.91 12.36
CA LYS A 79 9.52 -0.50 12.77
C LYS A 79 8.66 -0.77 14.02
N ASP A 80 8.70 0.10 15.02
CA ASP A 80 7.91 -0.03 16.24
C ASP A 80 6.39 0.02 15.99
N LEU A 81 5.94 0.76 14.98
CA LEU A 81 4.54 0.77 14.54
C LEU A 81 4.17 -0.53 13.80
N CYS A 82 5.09 -1.07 12.99
CA CYS A 82 4.92 -2.36 12.32
C CYS A 82 4.88 -3.53 13.30
N ASP A 83 5.80 -3.58 14.27
CA ASP A 83 5.86 -4.63 15.28
C ASP A 83 4.60 -4.67 16.15
N LYS A 84 3.82 -3.57 16.19
CA LYS A 84 2.55 -3.46 16.91
C LYS A 84 1.32 -3.62 16.00
N SER A 85 1.50 -4.00 14.74
CA SER A 85 0.41 -4.14 13.75
C SER A 85 -0.47 -2.89 13.61
N ILE A 86 0.10 -1.71 13.86
CA ILE A 86 -0.57 -0.42 13.60
C ILE A 86 -0.36 -0.04 12.13
N VAL A 87 0.81 -0.35 11.60
CA VAL A 87 1.21 -0.07 10.21
C VAL A 87 1.73 -1.35 9.59
N ASP A 88 1.16 -1.77 8.48
CA ASP A 88 1.59 -2.96 7.76
C ASP A 88 2.65 -2.58 6.70
N PRO A 89 3.79 -3.28 6.66
CA PRO A 89 4.79 -3.13 5.60
C PRO A 89 4.37 -3.89 4.34
N TYR A 90 4.55 -3.27 3.17
CA TYR A 90 4.31 -3.89 1.86
C TYR A 90 5.64 -3.97 1.09
N PRO A 91 6.41 -5.06 1.25
CA PRO A 91 7.65 -5.28 0.50
C PRO A 91 7.39 -5.38 -1.01
N PRO A 92 8.41 -5.12 -1.84
CA PRO A 92 8.35 -5.45 -3.26
C PRO A 92 8.05 -6.93 -3.50
N CYS A 93 7.01 -7.20 -4.30
CA CYS A 93 6.64 -8.55 -4.74
C CYS A 93 7.38 -8.92 -6.03
N ALA A 94 8.39 -9.79 -5.94
CA ALA A 94 9.25 -10.15 -7.07
C ALA A 94 9.00 -11.58 -7.59
N THR A 95 9.29 -11.80 -8.88
CA THR A 95 9.36 -13.15 -9.50
C THR A 95 10.82 -13.62 -9.60
N ARG A 96 11.07 -14.77 -10.25
CA ARG A 96 12.43 -15.27 -10.51
C ARG A 96 13.27 -14.19 -11.21
N ARG A 97 14.53 -14.03 -10.79
CA ARG A 97 15.50 -13.15 -11.44
C ARG A 97 15.47 -13.32 -12.98
N ALA A 98 15.47 -12.19 -13.67
CA ALA A 98 15.36 -12.06 -15.13
C ALA A 98 14.02 -12.45 -15.78
N ALA A 99 12.98 -12.82 -15.00
CA ALA A 99 11.63 -12.93 -15.55
C ALA A 99 10.95 -11.55 -15.64
N THR A 100 10.07 -11.42 -16.62
CA THR A 100 9.24 -10.23 -16.87
C THR A 100 7.86 -10.40 -16.25
N LEU A 101 7.33 -9.30 -15.73
CA LEU A 101 5.99 -9.20 -15.12
C LEU A 101 5.23 -8.02 -15.73
N PRO A 102 4.67 -8.13 -16.95
CA PRO A 102 3.74 -7.13 -17.45
C PRO A 102 2.48 -7.08 -16.57
N THR A 103 1.97 -5.87 -16.37
CA THR A 103 0.74 -5.63 -15.62
C THR A 103 -0.14 -4.62 -16.37
N PHE A 104 -1.45 -4.81 -16.26
CA PHE A 104 -2.48 -3.86 -16.66
C PHE A 104 -3.55 -3.82 -15.56
N GLU A 105 -4.08 -2.63 -15.31
CA GLU A 105 -5.06 -2.40 -14.26
C GLU A 105 -6.11 -1.38 -14.71
N HIS A 106 -7.40 -1.65 -14.38
CA HIS A 106 -8.44 -0.64 -14.39
C HIS A 106 -9.26 -0.65 -13.11
N THR A 107 -9.78 0.52 -12.75
CA THR A 107 -10.83 0.65 -11.75
C THR A 107 -12.19 0.57 -12.42
N ILE A 108 -13.08 -0.27 -11.89
CA ILE A 108 -14.46 -0.38 -12.35
C ILE A 108 -15.44 -0.01 -11.23
N LEU A 109 -16.55 0.60 -11.62
CA LEU A 109 -17.70 0.87 -10.77
C LEU A 109 -18.85 -0.05 -11.17
N LEU A 110 -19.38 -0.83 -10.23
CA LEU A 110 -20.58 -1.64 -10.44
C LEU A 110 -21.81 -0.79 -10.10
N ARG A 111 -22.16 0.16 -10.97
CA ARG A 111 -23.31 1.05 -10.76
C ARG A 111 -24.63 0.26 -10.91
N PRO A 112 -25.73 0.73 -10.30
CA PRO A 112 -27.04 0.07 -10.42
C PRO A 112 -27.50 -0.11 -11.87
N THR A 113 -27.12 0.81 -12.77
CA THR A 113 -27.58 0.85 -14.15
C THR A 113 -26.58 0.28 -15.16
N CYS A 114 -25.29 0.19 -14.80
CA CYS A 114 -24.24 -0.26 -15.71
C CYS A 114 -22.93 -0.58 -14.98
N LYS A 115 -22.06 -1.32 -15.67
CA LYS A 115 -20.65 -1.42 -15.30
C LYS A 115 -19.86 -0.33 -16.00
N GLU A 116 -19.18 0.52 -15.25
CA GLU A 116 -18.38 1.61 -15.80
C GLU A 116 -16.89 1.36 -15.54
N ILE A 117 -16.08 1.37 -16.60
CA ILE A 117 -14.62 1.32 -16.49
C ILE A 117 -14.13 2.77 -16.36
N ILE A 118 -14.12 3.29 -15.14
CA ILE A 118 -13.93 4.73 -14.89
C ILE A 118 -12.52 5.22 -15.28
N SER A 119 -11.51 4.32 -15.24
CA SER A 119 -10.15 4.67 -15.65
C SER A 119 -9.84 4.40 -17.14
N ARG A 120 -10.86 4.25 -18.00
CA ARG A 120 -10.65 4.00 -19.44
C ARG A 120 -10.22 5.24 -20.22
N GLY A 121 -9.24 5.04 -21.09
CA GLY A 121 -8.57 6.02 -21.95
C GLY A 121 -8.22 5.42 -23.31
N THR A 122 -7.55 6.19 -24.17
CA THR A 122 -7.16 5.80 -25.55
C THR A 122 -5.71 5.29 -25.66
N ASP A 123 -5.01 5.22 -24.54
CA ASP A 123 -3.56 5.07 -24.42
C ASP A 123 -3.08 3.63 -24.16
N TYR A 124 -4.00 2.67 -24.02
CA TYR A 124 -3.72 1.30 -23.64
C TYR A 124 -4.57 0.26 -24.38
#